data_AF-A0A0G4QJ77-F1
#
_entry.id   AF-A0A0G4QJ77-F1
#
_cell.length_a   1.000
_cell.length_b   1.000
_cell.length_c   1.000
_cell.angle_alpha   90.00
_cell.angle_beta   90.00
_cell.angle_gamma   90.00
#
_symmetry.space_group_name_H-M   'P 1'
#
loop_
_entity.id
_entity.type
_entity.pdbx_description
1 polymer ?
#
loop_
_entity_poly.entity_id
_entity_poly.type
_entity_poly.pdbx_seq_one_letter_code
_entity_poly.pdbx_strand_id
1 'polypeptide(L)'
;MEKKELERLEKHIADVIRQSGIKPLRESLNKTIFLLSFGGLKSMQKVFDEAFDEITEARKYRSWQRITDCLNENTPYNLTLLTVKTMYKRSKKKRGNNQTE
;
A
#
# COMPACT_ATOMS: atom_id res chain seq x y z
N MET A 1 2.43 20.67 29.19
CA MET A 1 3.84 20.40 28.82
C MET A 1 3.96 19.25 27.81
N GLU A 2 2.95 18.37 27.68
CA GLU A 2 3.04 17.13 26.89
C GLU A 2 2.86 17.29 25.37
N LYS A 3 1.97 18.16 24.88
CA LYS A 3 1.71 18.31 23.44
C LYS A 3 2.96 18.71 22.63
N LYS A 4 3.78 19.59 23.18
CA LYS A 4 4.96 20.15 22.50
C LYS A 4 6.11 19.14 22.37
N GLU A 5 6.21 18.23 23.34
CA GLU A 5 7.18 17.13 23.31
C GLU A 5 6.72 16.00 22.38
N LEU A 6 5.41 15.70 22.36
CA LEU A 6 4.82 14.75 21.41
C LEU A 6 5.05 15.18 19.95
N GLU A 7 4.79 16.45 19.65
CA GLU A 7 4.95 17.02 18.31
C GLU A 7 6.42 17.04 17.84
N ARG A 8 7.37 17.27 18.78
CA ARG A 8 8.81 17.13 18.51
C ARG A 8 9.21 15.70 18.22
N LEU A 9 8.68 14.74 18.98
CA LEU A 9 8.96 13.32 18.79
C LEU A 9 8.40 12.82 17.46
N GLU A 10 7.17 13.20 17.10
CA GLU A 10 6.56 12.88 15.80
C GLU A 10 7.38 13.43 14.63
N LYS A 11 7.83 14.68 14.73
CA LYS A 11 8.69 15.31 13.72
C LYS A 11 10.03 14.58 13.59
N HIS A 12 10.64 14.20 14.71
CA HIS A 12 11.91 13.48 14.71
C HIS A 12 11.77 12.08 14.08
N ILE A 13 10.70 11.35 14.41
CA ILE A 13 10.39 10.04 13.81
C ILE A 13 10.19 10.19 12.30
N ALA A 14 9.44 11.20 11.86
CA ALA A 14 9.24 11.48 10.44
C ALA A 14 10.55 11.79 9.71
N ASP A 15 11.45 12.56 10.34
CA ASP A 15 12.77 12.87 9.77
C ASP A 15 13.68 11.64 9.68
N VAL A 16 13.69 10.77 10.70
CA VAL A 16 14.46 9.50 10.65
C VAL A 16 13.91 8.57 9.57
N ILE A 17 12.58 8.46 9.44
CA ILE A 17 11.94 7.68 8.36
C ILE A 17 12.36 8.23 6.99
N ARG A 18 12.33 9.56 6.81
CA ARG A 18 12.75 10.21 5.57
C ARG A 18 14.23 9.97 5.26
N GLN A 19 15.12 10.04 6.26
CA GLN A 19 16.55 9.77 6.11
C GLN A 19 16.85 8.30 5.79
N SER A 20 16.03 7.37 6.27
CA SER A 20 16.15 5.94 5.96
C SER A 20 15.71 5.57 4.53
N GLY A 21 15.17 6.53 3.75
CA GLY A 21 14.62 6.28 2.42
C GLY A 21 13.29 5.51 2.42
N ILE A 22 12.73 5.22 3.60
CA ILE A 22 11.44 4.55 3.75
C ILE A 22 10.34 5.57 3.48
N LYS A 23 9.67 5.41 2.35
CA LYS A 23 8.52 6.25 2.01
C LYS A 23 7.35 6.04 3.00
N PRO A 24 6.60 7.09 3.35
CA PRO A 24 5.33 6.95 4.06
C PRO A 24 4.42 5.96 3.34
N LEU A 25 3.66 5.15 4.09
CA LEU A 25 2.87 4.05 3.49
C LEU A 25 1.91 4.53 2.39
N ARG A 26 1.24 5.66 2.61
CA ARG A 26 0.37 6.27 1.61
C ARG A 26 1.11 6.56 0.32
N GLU A 27 2.31 7.14 0.42
CA GLU A 27 3.15 7.43 -0.75
C GLU A 27 3.64 6.15 -1.44
N SER A 28 3.98 5.13 -0.66
CA SER A 28 4.31 3.80 -1.15
C SER A 28 3.13 3.05 -1.77
N LEU A 29 1.92 3.58 -1.72
CA LEU A 29 0.70 2.99 -2.31
C LEU A 29 0.01 3.95 -3.28
N ASN A 30 0.68 5.02 -3.72
CA ASN A 30 0.08 6.09 -4.53
C ASN A 30 -0.54 5.55 -5.83
N LYS A 31 0.11 4.63 -6.54
CA LYS A 31 -0.43 4.06 -7.78
C LYS A 31 -1.68 3.23 -7.49
N THR A 32 -1.64 2.40 -6.46
CA THR A 32 -2.77 1.56 -6.03
C THR A 32 -3.97 2.42 -5.66
N ILE A 33 -3.75 3.46 -4.84
CA ILE A 33 -4.79 4.41 -4.41
C ILE A 33 -5.37 5.14 -5.62
N PHE A 34 -4.52 5.65 -6.51
CA PHE A 34 -4.96 6.34 -7.72
C PHE A 34 -5.84 5.44 -8.59
N LEU A 35 -5.39 4.21 -8.87
CA LEU A 35 -6.14 3.26 -9.70
C LEU A 35 -7.46 2.82 -9.09
N LEU A 36 -7.54 2.70 -7.76
CA LEU A 36 -8.78 2.43 -7.05
C LEU A 36 -9.74 3.62 -7.09
N SER A 37 -9.26 4.85 -6.83
CA SER A 37 -10.12 6.03 -6.71
C SER A 37 -10.63 6.57 -8.06
N PHE A 38 -9.82 6.51 -9.11
CA PHE A 38 -10.17 7.09 -10.42
C PHE A 38 -10.80 6.10 -11.40
N GLY A 39 -10.95 4.82 -11.02
CA GLY A 39 -11.81 3.86 -11.73
C GLY A 39 -11.38 3.52 -13.17
N GLY A 40 -10.12 3.79 -13.56
CA GLY A 40 -9.65 3.58 -14.94
C GLY A 40 -9.50 2.11 -15.37
N LEU A 41 -9.63 1.16 -14.44
CA LEU A 41 -9.45 -0.27 -14.71
C LEU A 41 -10.76 -1.04 -14.52
N LYS A 42 -11.04 -1.93 -15.46
CA LYS A 42 -12.29 -2.73 -15.55
C LYS A 42 -12.58 -3.61 -14.32
N SER A 43 -11.61 -3.85 -13.43
CA SER A 43 -11.82 -4.61 -12.20
C SER A 43 -10.75 -4.31 -11.15
N MET A 44 -11.08 -4.51 -9.87
CA MET A 44 -10.12 -4.41 -8.76
C MET A 44 -8.94 -5.37 -8.94
N GLN A 45 -9.16 -6.59 -9.44
CA GLN A 45 -8.05 -7.53 -9.67
C GLN A 45 -7.02 -6.95 -10.65
N LYS A 46 -7.46 -6.20 -11.68
CA LYS A 46 -6.55 -5.55 -12.62
C LYS A 46 -5.75 -4.42 -11.96
N VAL A 47 -6.33 -3.72 -10.98
CA VAL A 47 -5.60 -2.74 -10.16
C VAL A 47 -4.46 -3.42 -9.40
N PHE A 48 -4.72 -4.56 -8.76
CA PHE A 48 -3.71 -5.32 -8.02
C PHE A 48 -2.63 -5.93 -8.93
N ASP A 49 -2.98 -6.35 -10.15
CA ASP A 49 -2.02 -6.81 -11.14
C ASP A 49 -1.04 -5.70 -11.56
N GLU A 50 -1.59 -4.50 -11.82
CA GLU A 50 -0.86 -3.33 -12.30
C GLU A 50 -0.01 -2.66 -11.21
N ALA A 51 -0.49 -2.66 -9.96
CA ALA A 51 0.21 -2.13 -8.81
C ALA A 51 0.96 -3.20 -8.00
N PHE A 52 1.15 -4.40 -8.57
CA PHE A 52 1.75 -5.55 -7.86
C PHE A 52 3.11 -5.23 -7.23
N ASP A 53 4.01 -4.60 -7.96
CA ASP A 53 5.36 -4.30 -7.50
C ASP A 53 5.35 -3.28 -6.35
N GLU A 54 4.47 -2.27 -6.44
CA GLU A 54 4.25 -1.28 -5.39
C GLU A 54 3.73 -1.91 -4.10
N ILE A 55 2.69 -2.76 -4.20
CA ILE A 55 2.11 -3.47 -3.04
C ILE A 55 3.14 -4.43 -2.44
N THR A 56 3.95 -5.10 -3.27
CA THR A 56 5.02 -6.00 -2.83
C THR A 56 6.07 -5.24 -2.03
N GLU A 57 6.48 -4.06 -2.49
CA GLU A 57 7.45 -3.21 -1.80
C GLU A 57 6.90 -2.72 -0.45
N ALA A 58 5.66 -2.21 -0.43
CA ALA A 58 5.00 -1.80 0.82
C ALA A 58 4.90 -2.96 1.82
N ARG A 59 4.65 -4.18 1.33
CA ARG A 59 4.52 -5.39 2.17
C ARG A 59 5.83 -5.80 2.85
N LYS A 60 7.01 -5.44 2.33
CA LYS A 60 8.29 -5.71 3.01
C LYS A 60 8.38 -5.08 4.39
N TYR A 61 7.76 -3.91 4.55
CA TYR A 61 7.89 -3.07 5.75
C TYR A 61 6.61 -2.91 6.57
N ARG A 62 5.46 -3.35 6.05
CA ARG A 62 4.14 -3.13 6.66
C ARG A 62 3.31 -4.40 6.70
N SER A 63 2.42 -4.48 7.70
CA SER A 63 1.47 -5.59 7.82
C SER A 63 0.37 -5.47 6.76
N TRP A 64 -0.26 -6.61 6.43
CA TRP A 64 -1.42 -6.61 5.54
C TRP A 64 -2.58 -5.78 6.09
N GLN A 65 -2.74 -5.74 7.42
CA GLN A 65 -3.76 -4.90 8.06
C GLN A 65 -3.49 -3.43 7.77
N ARG A 66 -2.27 -2.94 8.01
CA ARG A 66 -1.95 -1.53 7.78
C ARG A 66 -2.06 -1.10 6.32
N ILE A 67 -1.69 -1.99 5.39
CA ILE A 67 -1.92 -1.76 3.95
C ILE A 67 -3.41 -1.65 3.66
N THR A 68 -4.22 -2.57 4.18
CA THR A 68 -5.68 -2.57 3.97
C THR A 68 -6.33 -1.30 4.52
N ASP A 69 -5.98 -0.93 5.76
CA ASP A 69 -6.47 0.29 6.40
C ASP A 69 -6.10 1.52 5.56
N CYS A 70 -4.84 1.62 5.11
CA CYS A 70 -4.38 2.74 4.28
C CYS A 70 -5.15 2.84 2.95
N LEU A 71 -5.46 1.72 2.29
CA LEU A 71 -6.27 1.72 1.09
C LEU A 71 -7.71 2.19 1.36
N ASN A 72 -8.34 1.72 2.43
CA ASN A 72 -9.70 2.12 2.80
C ASN A 72 -9.78 3.56 3.28
N GLU A 73 -8.76 4.07 3.96
CA GLU A 73 -8.65 5.48 4.39
C GLU A 73 -8.53 6.45 3.19
N ASN A 74 -8.03 5.98 2.03
CA ASN A 74 -7.68 6.83 0.88
C ASN A 74 -8.48 6.53 -0.40
N THR A 75 -9.43 5.60 -0.35
CA THR A 75 -10.25 5.20 -1.51
C THR A 75 -11.71 5.02 -1.08
N PRO A 76 -12.70 5.10 -1.99
CA PRO A 76 -14.10 4.92 -1.64
C PRO A 76 -14.48 3.46 -1.34
N TYR A 77 -13.51 2.54 -1.28
CA TYR A 77 -13.75 1.12 -1.07
C TYR A 77 -13.63 0.72 0.39
N ASN A 78 -14.38 -0.31 0.76
CA ASN A 78 -14.24 -1.01 2.03
C ASN A 78 -13.70 -2.42 1.77
N LEU A 79 -12.39 -2.51 1.54
CA LEU A 79 -11.71 -3.76 1.27
C LEU A 79 -11.49 -4.53 2.57
N THR A 80 -11.81 -5.82 2.56
CA THR A 80 -11.43 -6.71 3.66
C THR A 80 -9.96 -7.14 3.52
N LEU A 81 -9.34 -7.48 4.64
CA LEU A 81 -7.99 -8.08 4.67
C LEU A 81 -7.89 -9.31 3.77
N LEU A 82 -8.93 -10.15 3.75
CA LEU A 82 -9.00 -11.35 2.93
C LEU A 82 -9.03 -11.00 1.44
N THR A 83 -9.80 -9.98 1.06
CA THR A 83 -9.88 -9.47 -0.32
C THR A 83 -8.51 -9.02 -0.82
N VAL A 84 -7.83 -8.16 -0.07
CA VAL A 84 -6.49 -7.64 -0.42
C VAL A 84 -5.48 -8.79 -0.59
N LYS A 85 -5.42 -9.71 0.37
CA LYS A 85 -4.51 -10.86 0.32
C LYS A 85 -4.81 -11.79 -0.86
N THR A 86 -6.09 -12.01 -1.16
CA THR A 86 -6.52 -12.88 -2.27
C THR A 86 -6.15 -12.29 -3.62
N MET A 87 -6.42 -11.00 -3.83
CA MET A 87 -6.07 -10.31 -5.06
C MET A 87 -4.56 -10.29 -5.28
N TYR A 88 -3.79 -9.95 -4.23
CA TYR A 88 -2.33 -10.01 -4.26
C TYR A 88 -1.81 -11.41 -4.60
N LYS A 89 -2.34 -12.47 -3.98
CA LYS A 89 -1.93 -13.85 -4.26
C LYS A 89 -2.15 -14.22 -5.73
N ARG A 90 -3.27 -13.81 -6.32
CA ARG A 90 -3.57 -14.03 -7.74
C ARG A 90 -2.60 -13.28 -8.65
N SER A 91 -2.32 -12.02 -8.35
CA SER A 91 -1.32 -11.21 -9.08
C SER A 91 0.08 -11.82 -8.99
N LYS A 92 0.49 -12.29 -7.81
CA LYS A 92 1.77 -13.00 -7.61
C LYS A 92 1.86 -14.26 -8.47
N LYS A 93 0.80 -15.08 -8.49
CA LYS A 93 0.74 -16.30 -9.31
C LYS A 93 0.87 -15.96 -10.80
N LYS A 94 0.15 -14.94 -11.27
CA LYS A 94 0.22 -14.47 -12.66
C LYS A 94 1.64 -14.05 -13.05
N ARG A 95 2.33 -13.27 -12.20
CA ARG A 95 3.72 -12.85 -12.43
C ARG A 95 4.68 -14.03 -12.49
N GLY A 96 4.53 -15.01 -11.60
CA GLY A 96 5.36 -16.23 -11.61
C GLY A 96 5.15 -17.09 -12.87
N ASN A 97 3.92 -17.20 -13.36
CA ASN A 97 3.63 -17.89 -14.61
C ASN A 97 4.30 -17.19 -15.81
N ASN A 98 4.26 -15.85 -15.87
CA ASN A 98 4.85 -15.08 -16.97
C ASN A 98 6.40 -15.10 -17.00
N GLN A 99 7.08 -15.62 -15.98
CA GLN A 99 8.54 -15.78 -15.97
C GLN A 99 9.00 -17.15 -16.51
N THR A 100 8.06 -18.06 -16.78
CA THR A 100 8.34 -19.45 -17.19
C THR A 100 7.95 -19.74 -18.64
N GLU A 101 7.58 -18.69 -19.40
CA GLU A 101 7.37 -18.71 -20.86
C GLU A 101 8.46 -17.87 -21.54
#